data_AF-A0A950IS51-F1
#
_entry.id   AF-A0A950IS51-F1
#
_cell.length_a   1.000
_cell.length_b   1.000
_cell.length_c   1.000
_cell.angle_alpha   90.00
_cell.angle_beta   90.00
_cell.angle_gamma   90.00
#
_symmetry.space_group_name_H-M   'P 1'
#
loop_
_entity.id
_entity.type
_entity.pdbx_description
1 polymer ?
#
loop_
_entity_poly.entity_id
_entity_poly.type
_entity_poly.pdbx_seq_one_letter_code
_entity_poly.pdbx_strand_id
1 'polypeptide(L)'
;MRAQILLGCVSAMAMLCGCAQHRVAKAVTPGISAAAPVVVAEEVREAVPDDYLRVSFLAPGTKVTSIARPGALRGFMTATVLYSPPLTVEEYPKYSGLVNDDSKALVAMRCKPADPAKVDAVLATWPNVFAAVLRDVPLDPGECDGTPSDPGKQAACYAKGFSDTAEMTVPTALALTFSYAGTIYDGNHEALARWLQSNYGIYPAFAGTGYSVKDSYSIEKQPMTPDHILVKSVSSEYLLKNVSLSDGNCRCISVEPYPERFSSRLDPEFIEQQGGDGLCKDVKRLPR
;
A
#
# COMPACT_ATOMS: atom_id res chain seq x y z
N MET A 1 8.88 85.80 -3.86
CA MET A 1 8.82 85.68 -5.34
C MET A 1 8.21 84.33 -5.69
N ARG A 2 7.12 84.33 -6.50
CA ARG A 2 6.40 83.21 -7.16
C ARG A 2 5.66 82.23 -6.22
N ALA A 3 4.31 82.14 -6.13
CA ALA A 3 3.23 81.87 -7.13
C ALA A 3 3.46 80.52 -7.85
N GLN A 4 2.55 79.55 -8.03
CA GLN A 4 1.09 79.32 -7.90
C GLN A 4 0.92 77.76 -8.00
N ILE A 5 0.09 77.07 -7.20
CA ILE A 5 -1.32 76.64 -7.45
C ILE A 5 -1.53 75.55 -8.55
N LEU A 6 -2.36 74.53 -8.20
CA LEU A 6 -3.06 73.47 -9.00
C LEU A 6 -2.23 72.21 -9.35
N LEU A 7 -2.71 70.95 -9.37
CA LEU A 7 -4.01 70.24 -9.30
C LEU A 7 -3.74 68.92 -8.52
N GLY A 8 -4.60 68.37 -7.65
CA GLY A 8 -5.83 67.66 -8.02
C GLY A 8 -5.82 66.26 -7.38
N CYS A 9 -6.76 66.02 -6.45
CA CYS A 9 -7.04 64.71 -5.85
C CYS A 9 -7.63 63.74 -6.91
N VAL A 10 -7.29 62.45 -6.85
CA VAL A 10 -8.22 61.33 -6.62
C VAL A 10 -7.40 60.11 -6.17
N SER A 11 -7.77 59.56 -5.01
CA SER A 11 -7.28 58.29 -4.49
C SER A 11 -7.88 57.13 -5.28
N ALA A 12 -7.06 56.15 -5.65
CA ALA A 12 -7.53 54.81 -6.00
C ALA A 12 -6.67 53.79 -5.24
N MET A 13 -7.17 53.39 -4.06
CA MET A 13 -6.85 52.09 -3.49
C MET A 13 -7.45 51.03 -4.41
N ALA A 14 -6.60 50.19 -5.01
CA ALA A 14 -7.01 48.91 -5.55
C ALA A 14 -6.20 47.81 -4.84
N MET A 15 -6.94 46.94 -4.17
CA MET A 15 -6.49 45.75 -3.46
C MET A 15 -5.65 44.86 -4.37
N LEU A 16 -4.44 44.49 -3.95
CA LEU A 16 -3.72 43.34 -4.50
C LEU A 16 -4.05 42.12 -3.62
N CYS A 17 -5.05 41.36 -4.08
CA CYS A 17 -5.29 39.99 -3.65
C CYS A 17 -4.40 39.04 -4.48
N GLY A 18 -4.11 37.86 -3.92
CA GLY A 18 -2.98 37.03 -4.26
C GLY A 18 -3.04 36.28 -5.59
N CYS A 19 -1.86 35.79 -5.98
CA CYS A 19 -1.59 34.53 -6.67
C CYS A 19 -0.07 34.32 -6.66
N ALA A 20 0.45 33.63 -5.64
CA ALA A 20 1.84 33.18 -5.64
C ALA A 20 1.99 32.05 -6.68
N GLN A 21 2.34 32.40 -7.90
CA GLN A 21 2.82 31.44 -8.89
C GLN A 21 4.19 30.93 -8.43
N HIS A 22 4.25 29.71 -7.89
CA HIS A 22 5.51 28.98 -7.80
C HIS A 22 5.99 28.63 -9.21
N ARG A 23 6.79 29.51 -9.79
CA ARG A 23 7.59 29.22 -10.98
C ARG A 23 8.71 28.27 -10.58
N VAL A 24 8.65 27.02 -11.03
CA VAL A 24 9.80 26.12 -11.04
C VAL A 24 10.83 26.73 -11.99
N ALA A 25 12.00 27.08 -11.46
CA ALA A 25 13.10 27.61 -12.26
C ALA A 25 13.56 26.56 -13.28
N LYS A 26 13.45 26.87 -14.57
CA LYS A 26 14.10 26.09 -15.63
C LYS A 26 15.62 26.24 -15.47
N ALA A 27 16.28 25.16 -15.07
CA ALA A 27 17.73 25.06 -15.13
C ALA A 27 18.20 25.11 -16.60
N VAL A 28 19.20 25.96 -16.83
CA VAL A 28 19.86 26.19 -18.12
C VAL A 28 20.79 25.02 -18.43
N THR A 29 20.66 24.39 -19.60
CA THR A 29 21.64 23.44 -20.16
C THR A 29 22.90 24.16 -20.63
N PRO A 30 24.08 23.61 -20.30
CA PRO A 30 25.09 23.47 -21.33
C PRO A 30 25.80 22.11 -21.30
N GLY A 31 26.12 21.61 -22.49
CA GLY A 31 27.18 20.61 -22.68
C GLY A 31 26.69 19.19 -22.91
N ILE A 32 26.97 18.69 -24.11
CA ILE A 32 26.83 17.31 -24.56
C ILE A 32 27.45 16.39 -23.48
N SER A 33 26.61 15.67 -22.76
CA SER A 33 27.03 14.52 -21.97
C SER A 33 26.19 13.36 -22.47
N ALA A 34 26.86 12.31 -22.93
CA ALA A 34 26.22 11.09 -23.40
C ALA A 34 25.12 10.72 -22.41
N ALA A 35 23.87 10.71 -22.88
CA ALA A 35 22.75 10.26 -22.07
C ALA A 35 23.16 8.90 -21.51
N ALA A 36 23.30 8.82 -20.18
CA ALA A 36 23.48 7.55 -19.52
C ALA A 36 22.39 6.63 -20.09
N PRO A 37 22.73 5.41 -20.56
CA PRO A 37 21.74 4.55 -21.18
C PRO A 37 20.60 4.40 -20.18
N VAL A 38 19.44 4.95 -20.52
CA VAL A 38 18.21 4.71 -19.78
C VAL A 38 17.90 3.26 -20.07
N VAL A 39 18.28 2.39 -19.14
CA VAL A 39 17.81 1.02 -19.13
C VAL A 39 16.33 1.12 -18.76
N VAL A 40 15.47 1.19 -19.78
CA VAL A 40 14.06 0.90 -19.63
C VAL A 40 13.98 -0.59 -19.34
N ALA A 41 13.95 -0.95 -18.07
CA ALA A 41 13.47 -2.27 -17.71
C ALA A 41 11.96 -2.23 -17.98
N GLU A 42 11.54 -2.79 -19.12
CA GLU A 42 10.10 -2.92 -19.46
C GLU A 42 9.36 -3.81 -18.45
N GLU A 43 10.09 -4.52 -17.59
CA GLU A 43 9.55 -5.37 -16.54
C GLU A 43 10.35 -5.17 -15.25
N VAL A 44 9.66 -4.84 -14.16
CA VAL A 44 10.18 -5.13 -12.82
C VAL A 44 10.25 -6.65 -12.72
N ARG A 45 11.45 -7.22 -12.79
CA ARG A 45 11.75 -8.66 -12.68
C ARG A 45 11.50 -9.23 -11.28
N GLU A 46 10.59 -8.66 -10.51
CA GLU A 46 10.16 -9.32 -9.30
C GLU A 46 9.11 -10.35 -9.70
N ALA A 47 9.58 -11.57 -9.96
CA ALA A 47 8.69 -12.70 -10.17
C ALA A 47 7.73 -12.76 -8.98
N VAL A 48 6.43 -12.78 -9.26
CA VAL A 48 5.41 -12.98 -8.24
C VAL A 48 5.77 -14.27 -7.50
N PRO A 49 6.04 -14.21 -6.18
CA PRO A 49 6.53 -15.36 -5.45
C PRO A 49 5.45 -16.45 -5.40
N ASP A 50 5.83 -17.68 -5.10
CA ASP A 50 4.90 -18.79 -4.85
C ASP A 50 4.82 -19.13 -3.35
N ASP A 51 5.46 -18.31 -2.50
CA ASP A 51 5.53 -18.47 -1.06
C ASP A 51 5.35 -17.12 -0.36
N TYR A 52 4.24 -17.01 0.36
CA TYR A 52 3.76 -15.78 0.97
C TYR A 52 3.64 -15.94 2.47
N LEU A 53 3.91 -14.86 3.21
CA LEU A 53 3.79 -14.82 4.65
C LEU A 53 3.04 -13.56 5.08
N ARG A 54 2.08 -13.74 6.00
CA ARG A 54 1.40 -12.65 6.69
C ARG A 54 1.41 -12.90 8.18
N VAL A 55 1.61 -11.80 8.90
CA VAL A 55 1.45 -11.75 10.35
C VAL A 55 0.36 -10.75 10.69
N SER A 56 -0.43 -11.05 11.72
CA SER A 56 -1.50 -10.18 12.19
C SER A 56 -1.67 -10.35 13.69
N PHE A 57 -2.03 -9.26 14.38
CA PHE A 57 -2.35 -9.27 15.80
C PHE A 57 -3.85 -9.13 15.96
N LEU A 58 -4.51 -10.22 16.36
CA LEU A 58 -5.97 -10.31 16.44
C LEU A 58 -6.44 -10.49 17.89
N ALA A 59 -7.71 -10.22 18.14
CA ALA A 59 -8.29 -10.54 19.45
C ALA A 59 -8.15 -12.05 19.73
N PRO A 60 -7.79 -12.45 20.96
CA PRO A 60 -7.75 -13.85 21.37
C PRO A 60 -9.01 -14.63 20.95
N GLY A 61 -8.84 -15.86 20.47
CA GLY A 61 -9.94 -16.72 19.98
C GLY A 61 -10.56 -16.33 18.63
N THR A 62 -10.01 -15.33 17.92
CA THR A 62 -10.48 -14.99 16.56
C THR A 62 -10.26 -16.16 15.61
N LYS A 63 -11.34 -16.69 15.04
CA LYS A 63 -11.25 -17.73 14.01
C LYS A 63 -10.82 -17.13 12.68
N VAL A 64 -9.72 -17.65 12.13
CA VAL A 64 -9.19 -17.24 10.82
C VAL A 64 -9.26 -18.44 9.88
N THR A 65 -10.09 -18.29 8.84
CA THR A 65 -10.41 -19.35 7.86
C THR A 65 -10.17 -18.88 6.41
N SER A 66 -9.68 -17.66 6.22
CA SER A 66 -9.43 -17.05 4.91
C SER A 66 -8.21 -16.14 4.96
N ILE A 67 -7.62 -15.86 3.79
CA ILE A 67 -6.39 -15.08 3.62
C ILE A 67 -6.54 -13.65 4.19
N ALA A 68 -7.72 -13.05 4.06
CA ALA A 68 -8.09 -11.76 4.61
C ALA A 68 -9.32 -11.85 5.50
N ARG A 69 -9.69 -10.73 6.13
CA ARG A 69 -10.87 -10.67 7.00
C ARG A 69 -12.16 -11.00 6.20
N PRO A 70 -13.22 -11.48 6.86
CA PRO A 70 -14.51 -11.69 6.21
C PRO A 70 -15.00 -10.44 5.48
N GLY A 71 -15.47 -10.60 4.24
CA GLY A 71 -15.97 -9.52 3.41
C GLY A 71 -14.91 -8.71 2.66
N ALA A 72 -13.61 -8.89 2.93
CA ALA A 72 -12.56 -8.30 2.10
C ALA A 72 -12.42 -9.06 0.76
N LEU A 73 -12.03 -8.34 -0.29
CA LEU A 73 -11.73 -8.93 -1.60
C LEU A 73 -10.31 -9.48 -1.67
N ARG A 74 -9.35 -8.79 -1.03
CA ARG A 74 -7.93 -9.16 -1.03
C ARG A 74 -7.26 -8.91 0.32
N GLY A 75 -6.09 -9.52 0.52
CA GLY A 75 -5.24 -9.31 1.70
C GLY A 75 -3.78 -9.10 1.33
N PHE A 76 -3.13 -8.20 2.07
CA PHE A 76 -1.68 -7.97 1.99
C PHE A 76 -0.89 -9.17 2.52
N MET A 77 0.17 -9.51 1.79
CA MET A 77 1.13 -10.58 2.05
C MET A 77 2.51 -10.11 1.64
N THR A 78 3.54 -10.60 2.32
CA THR A 78 4.94 -10.37 1.95
C THR A 78 5.55 -11.67 1.41
N ALA A 79 6.60 -11.59 0.60
CA ALA A 79 7.34 -12.79 0.19
C ALA A 79 8.02 -13.45 1.41
N THR A 80 7.82 -14.76 1.61
CA THR A 80 8.36 -15.49 2.77
C THR A 80 9.89 -15.42 2.86
N VAL A 81 10.57 -15.34 1.71
CA VAL A 81 12.05 -15.29 1.63
C VAL A 81 12.66 -14.10 2.38
N LEU A 82 11.92 -13.01 2.55
CA LEU A 82 12.38 -11.82 3.27
C LEU A 82 12.49 -12.04 4.80
N TYR A 83 11.97 -13.17 5.28
CA TYR A 83 12.03 -13.60 6.68
C TYR A 83 12.93 -14.82 6.87
N SER A 84 13.85 -15.03 5.93
CA SER A 84 14.92 -16.04 6.02
C SER A 84 16.28 -15.35 6.14
N PRO A 85 17.04 -15.58 7.22
CA PRO A 85 16.75 -16.46 8.36
C PRO A 85 15.57 -15.95 9.23
N PRO A 86 14.91 -16.84 10.02
CA PRO A 86 13.80 -16.46 10.88
C PRO A 86 14.10 -15.27 11.77
N LEU A 87 13.22 -14.27 11.74
CA LEU A 87 13.28 -13.08 12.57
C LEU A 87 12.58 -13.30 13.91
N THR A 88 12.96 -12.53 14.93
CA THR A 88 12.16 -12.47 16.15
C THR A 88 10.84 -11.73 15.93
N VAL A 89 9.85 -11.95 16.80
CA VAL A 89 8.56 -11.26 16.71
C VAL A 89 8.73 -9.74 16.81
N GLU A 90 9.68 -9.23 17.59
CA GLU A 90 9.98 -7.78 17.68
C GLU A 90 10.65 -7.19 16.43
N GLU A 91 11.30 -8.02 15.61
CA GLU A 91 11.94 -7.60 14.37
C GLU A 91 10.95 -7.54 13.21
N TYR A 92 9.89 -8.35 13.25
CA TYR A 92 8.89 -8.46 12.20
C TYR A 92 8.22 -7.13 11.78
N PRO A 93 7.78 -6.27 12.72
CA PRO A 93 7.31 -4.91 12.44
C PRO A 93 8.24 -4.05 11.57
N LYS A 94 9.55 -4.28 11.66
CA LYS A 94 10.56 -3.49 10.95
C LYS A 94 10.54 -3.73 9.44
N TYR A 95 10.01 -4.87 9.01
CA TYR A 95 9.94 -5.27 7.60
C TYR A 95 8.51 -5.19 7.06
N SER A 96 7.53 -5.73 7.78
CA SER A 96 6.15 -5.83 7.29
C SER A 96 5.31 -4.55 7.43
N GLY A 97 5.87 -3.48 8.03
CA GLY A 97 5.07 -2.31 8.38
C GLY A 97 3.88 -2.67 9.29
N LEU A 98 4.08 -3.58 10.25
CA LEU A 98 3.08 -3.93 11.27
C LEU A 98 3.40 -3.26 12.61
N VAL A 99 2.41 -3.14 13.50
CA VAL A 99 2.62 -2.83 14.93
C VAL A 99 2.59 -4.13 15.70
N ASN A 100 3.64 -4.43 16.46
CA ASN A 100 3.56 -5.53 17.43
C ASN A 100 2.60 -5.16 18.55
N ASP A 101 1.69 -6.07 18.89
CA ASP A 101 0.74 -5.92 19.99
C ASP A 101 0.80 -7.16 20.88
N ASP A 102 1.55 -7.05 21.98
CA ASP A 102 1.78 -8.14 22.92
C ASP A 102 0.53 -8.51 23.73
N SER A 103 -0.55 -7.72 23.67
CA SER A 103 -1.83 -8.03 24.30
C SER A 103 -2.74 -8.93 23.44
N LYS A 104 -2.40 -9.10 22.15
CA LYS A 104 -3.19 -9.81 21.16
C LYS A 104 -2.61 -11.16 20.79
N ALA A 105 -3.44 -12.04 20.25
CA ALA A 105 -2.99 -13.28 19.63
C ALA A 105 -2.20 -12.95 18.36
N LEU A 106 -0.99 -13.50 18.25
CA LEU A 106 -0.20 -13.45 17.03
C LEU A 106 -0.72 -14.54 16.10
N VAL A 107 -1.23 -14.14 14.94
CA VAL A 107 -1.62 -15.03 13.86
C VAL A 107 -0.60 -14.93 12.76
N ALA A 108 -0.01 -16.06 12.39
CA ALA A 108 0.96 -16.13 11.31
C ALA A 108 0.54 -17.19 10.30
N MET A 109 0.54 -16.79 9.03
CA MET A 109 0.00 -17.58 7.92
C MET A 109 1.02 -17.60 6.79
N ARG A 110 1.44 -18.80 6.39
CA ARG A 110 2.26 -19.03 5.21
C ARG A 110 1.39 -19.66 4.13
N CYS A 111 1.38 -19.10 2.92
CA CYS A 111 0.62 -19.62 1.80
C CYS A 111 1.56 -20.03 0.68
N LYS A 112 1.42 -21.27 0.20
CA LYS A 112 2.13 -21.80 -0.97
C LYS A 112 1.13 -22.26 -2.02
N PRO A 113 0.48 -21.35 -2.75
CA PRO A 113 -0.64 -21.68 -3.61
C PRO A 113 -0.23 -22.71 -4.66
N ALA A 114 -0.87 -23.89 -4.65
CA ALA A 114 -0.63 -24.92 -5.67
C ALA A 114 -1.16 -24.48 -7.05
N ASP A 115 -2.17 -23.60 -7.06
CA ASP A 115 -2.73 -22.96 -8.25
C ASP A 115 -2.67 -21.44 -8.06
N PRO A 116 -1.65 -20.76 -8.62
CA PRO A 116 -1.49 -19.32 -8.49
C PRO A 116 -2.70 -18.51 -8.98
N ALA A 117 -3.49 -19.05 -9.91
CA ALA A 117 -4.68 -18.35 -10.44
C ALA A 117 -5.81 -18.24 -9.40
N LYS A 118 -5.86 -19.12 -8.39
CA LYS A 118 -6.85 -19.04 -7.31
C LYS A 118 -6.62 -17.85 -6.39
N VAL A 119 -5.36 -17.56 -6.10
CA VAL A 119 -4.98 -16.44 -5.24
C VAL A 119 -4.76 -15.15 -6.04
N ASP A 120 -4.59 -15.23 -7.37
CA ASP A 120 -4.42 -14.09 -8.28
C ASP A 120 -3.49 -13.01 -7.67
N ALA A 121 -2.31 -13.44 -7.22
CA ALA A 121 -1.41 -12.58 -6.49
C ALA A 121 -0.86 -11.47 -7.40
N VAL A 122 -0.89 -10.23 -6.91
CA VAL A 122 -0.33 -9.08 -7.62
C VAL A 122 0.60 -8.29 -6.71
N LEU A 123 1.72 -7.78 -7.23
CA LEU A 123 2.54 -6.82 -6.51
C LEU A 123 1.69 -5.57 -6.21
N ALA A 124 1.74 -5.05 -4.99
CA ALA A 124 0.88 -3.98 -4.51
C ALA A 124 1.34 -2.59 -5.02
N THR A 125 1.33 -2.41 -6.33
CA THR A 125 1.52 -1.12 -7.01
C THR A 125 0.18 -0.54 -7.44
N TRP A 126 0.06 0.78 -7.61
CA TRP A 126 -1.19 1.39 -8.09
C TRP A 126 -1.72 0.78 -9.40
N PRO A 127 -0.90 0.58 -10.45
CA PRO A 127 -1.35 -0.09 -11.67
C PRO A 127 -1.96 -1.47 -11.42
N ASN A 128 -1.28 -2.30 -10.60
CA ASN A 128 -1.73 -3.66 -10.30
C ASN A 128 -2.97 -3.69 -9.39
N VAL A 129 -3.05 -2.77 -8.42
CA VAL A 129 -4.23 -2.59 -7.57
C VAL A 129 -5.44 -2.23 -8.43
N PHE A 130 -5.32 -1.25 -9.32
CA PHE A 130 -6.44 -0.86 -10.17
C PHE A 130 -6.82 -1.95 -11.18
N ALA A 131 -5.84 -2.64 -11.74
CA ALA A 131 -6.11 -3.82 -12.56
C ALA A 131 -6.85 -4.92 -11.77
N ALA A 132 -6.50 -5.13 -10.49
CA ALA A 132 -7.20 -6.06 -9.61
C ALA A 132 -8.63 -5.60 -9.28
N VAL A 133 -8.83 -4.31 -8.99
CA VAL A 133 -10.18 -3.72 -8.77
C VAL A 133 -11.08 -3.97 -9.98
N LEU A 134 -10.59 -3.77 -11.20
CA LEU A 134 -11.35 -4.00 -12.43
C LEU A 134 -11.69 -5.48 -12.67
N ARG A 135 -10.88 -6.41 -12.14
CA ARG A 135 -11.20 -7.85 -12.17
C ARG A 135 -12.20 -8.25 -11.08
N ASP A 136 -12.08 -7.66 -9.90
CA ASP A 136 -12.89 -8.03 -8.73
C ASP A 136 -14.28 -7.37 -8.76
N VAL A 137 -14.42 -6.22 -9.43
CA VAL A 137 -15.67 -5.47 -9.58
C VAL A 137 -15.98 -5.27 -11.06
N PRO A 138 -16.76 -6.15 -11.69
CA PRO A 138 -17.12 -6.00 -13.09
C PRO A 138 -18.00 -4.76 -13.31
N LEU A 139 -17.72 -4.05 -14.38
CA LEU A 139 -18.48 -2.87 -14.82
C LEU A 139 -19.25 -3.20 -16.09
N ASP A 140 -20.54 -2.87 -16.10
CA ASP A 140 -21.36 -2.94 -17.30
C ASP A 140 -20.96 -1.82 -18.30
N PRO A 141 -21.24 -1.98 -19.60
CA PRO A 141 -21.02 -0.91 -20.58
C PRO A 141 -21.76 0.38 -20.19
N GLY A 142 -21.06 1.52 -20.21
CA GLY A 142 -21.63 2.83 -19.85
C GLY A 142 -21.79 3.10 -18.35
N GLU A 143 -21.45 2.15 -17.48
CA GLU A 143 -21.60 2.33 -16.01
C GLU A 143 -20.82 3.54 -15.47
N CYS A 144 -19.71 3.90 -16.12
CA CYS A 144 -18.86 5.03 -15.72
C CYS A 144 -19.19 6.35 -16.44
N ASP A 145 -20.26 6.40 -17.23
CA ASP A 145 -20.71 7.63 -17.89
C ASP A 145 -21.33 8.61 -16.88
N GLY A 146 -21.70 8.11 -15.69
CA GLY A 146 -22.09 8.88 -14.52
C GLY A 146 -21.33 8.45 -13.28
N THR A 147 -21.82 8.86 -12.10
CA THR A 147 -21.30 8.39 -10.80
C THR A 147 -22.21 7.28 -10.27
N PRO A 148 -21.76 6.01 -10.27
CA PRO A 148 -22.56 4.91 -9.72
C PRO A 148 -22.91 5.14 -8.26
N SER A 149 -24.04 4.63 -7.78
CA SER A 149 -24.38 4.70 -6.34
C SER A 149 -23.62 3.66 -5.51
N ASP A 150 -23.19 2.55 -6.12
CA ASP A 150 -22.43 1.50 -5.46
C ASP A 150 -20.95 1.91 -5.26
N PRO A 151 -20.41 1.91 -4.04
CA PRO A 151 -19.02 2.31 -3.80
C PRO A 151 -17.98 1.44 -4.52
N GLY A 152 -18.27 0.16 -4.75
CA GLY A 152 -17.41 -0.73 -5.52
C GLY A 152 -17.35 -0.32 -6.98
N LYS A 153 -18.50 -0.04 -7.60
CA LYS A 153 -18.58 0.47 -8.97
C LYS A 153 -17.94 1.86 -9.09
N GLN A 154 -18.11 2.75 -8.11
CA GLN A 154 -17.36 4.02 -8.06
C GLN A 154 -15.85 3.77 -8.07
N ALA A 155 -15.37 2.82 -7.25
CA ALA A 155 -13.96 2.47 -7.20
C ALA A 155 -13.45 1.86 -8.51
N ALA A 156 -14.23 0.99 -9.15
CA ALA A 156 -13.91 0.43 -10.44
C ALA A 156 -13.91 1.49 -11.55
N CYS A 157 -14.83 2.47 -11.52
CA CYS A 157 -14.80 3.58 -12.47
C CYS A 157 -13.60 4.50 -12.29
N TYR A 158 -13.20 4.77 -11.03
CA TYR A 158 -11.95 5.47 -10.75
C TYR A 158 -10.74 4.69 -11.29
N ALA A 159 -10.67 3.38 -11.00
CA ALA A 159 -9.63 2.49 -11.51
C ALA A 159 -9.60 2.42 -13.04
N LYS A 160 -10.76 2.47 -13.71
CA LYS A 160 -10.87 2.49 -15.18
C LYS A 160 -10.30 3.78 -15.78
N GLY A 161 -10.40 4.90 -15.06
CA GLY A 161 -9.83 6.18 -15.45
C GLY A 161 -8.33 6.32 -15.16
N PHE A 162 -7.71 5.34 -14.50
CA PHE A 162 -6.29 5.34 -14.21
C PHE A 162 -5.46 5.29 -15.51
N SER A 163 -4.39 6.08 -15.56
CA SER A 163 -3.45 6.11 -16.68
C SER A 163 -2.02 6.01 -16.16
N ASP A 164 -1.33 4.94 -16.54
CA ASP A 164 0.10 4.73 -16.28
C ASP A 164 0.92 5.29 -17.45
N THR A 165 1.06 6.61 -17.52
CA THR A 165 1.82 7.24 -18.60
C THR A 165 3.31 7.04 -18.40
N ALA A 166 3.98 6.53 -19.44
CA ALA A 166 5.43 6.41 -19.44
C ALA A 166 6.08 7.80 -19.33
N GLU A 167 6.93 7.98 -18.32
CA GLU A 167 7.65 9.23 -18.08
C GLU A 167 9.13 9.10 -18.44
N MET A 168 9.71 10.17 -19.01
CA MET A 168 11.13 10.18 -19.38
C MET A 168 12.07 10.37 -18.19
N THR A 169 11.54 10.70 -17.00
CA THR A 169 12.37 10.87 -15.80
C THR A 169 11.78 10.13 -14.60
N VAL A 170 12.65 9.40 -13.89
CA VAL A 170 12.30 8.64 -12.67
C VAL A 170 11.61 9.52 -11.62
N PRO A 171 12.06 10.77 -11.34
CA PRO A 171 11.38 11.63 -10.37
C PRO A 171 9.93 11.96 -10.75
N THR A 172 9.63 12.18 -12.04
CA THR A 172 8.26 12.46 -12.49
C THR A 172 7.37 11.24 -12.33
N ALA A 173 7.85 10.04 -12.72
CA ALA A 173 7.12 8.78 -12.55
C ALA A 173 6.78 8.51 -11.07
N LEU A 174 7.74 8.71 -10.18
CA LEU A 174 7.55 8.55 -8.73
C LEU A 174 6.60 9.61 -8.16
N ALA A 175 6.72 10.87 -8.58
CA ALA A 175 5.81 11.94 -8.16
C ALA A 175 4.35 11.64 -8.56
N LEU A 176 4.12 11.12 -9.76
CA LEU A 176 2.80 10.67 -10.20
C LEU A 176 2.30 9.52 -9.31
N THR A 177 3.13 8.51 -9.05
CA THR A 177 2.79 7.36 -8.19
C THR A 177 2.33 7.82 -6.80
N PHE A 178 3.06 8.75 -6.18
CA PHE A 178 2.70 9.30 -4.87
C PHE A 178 1.47 10.21 -4.90
N SER A 179 1.22 10.90 -6.02
CA SER A 179 0.04 11.77 -6.16
C SER A 179 -1.29 11.01 -6.09
N TYR A 180 -1.32 9.74 -6.49
CA TYR A 180 -2.53 8.91 -6.45
C TYR A 180 -3.01 8.69 -5.01
N ALA A 181 -2.11 8.39 -4.09
CA ALA A 181 -2.45 8.26 -2.67
C ALA A 181 -3.05 9.57 -2.12
N GLY A 182 -2.44 10.72 -2.47
CA GLY A 182 -2.95 12.03 -2.08
C GLY A 182 -4.34 12.35 -2.65
N THR A 183 -4.62 11.90 -3.88
CA THR A 183 -5.92 12.13 -4.54
C THR A 183 -7.00 11.23 -3.95
N ILE A 184 -6.72 9.93 -3.78
CA ILE A 184 -7.68 8.93 -3.28
C ILE A 184 -8.13 9.23 -1.85
N TYR A 185 -7.23 9.75 -1.03
CA TYR A 185 -7.50 10.07 0.37
C TYR A 185 -7.78 11.55 0.60
N ASP A 186 -8.13 12.28 -0.46
CA ASP A 186 -8.70 13.62 -0.32
C ASP A 186 -10.16 13.53 0.20
N GLY A 187 -10.72 14.68 0.59
CA GLY A 187 -12.11 14.73 1.06
C GLY A 187 -13.16 14.47 -0.04
N ASN A 188 -12.77 14.46 -1.32
CA ASN A 188 -13.68 14.25 -2.45
C ASN A 188 -13.83 12.76 -2.80
N HIS A 189 -12.89 11.92 -2.40
CA HIS A 189 -12.85 10.49 -2.70
C HIS A 189 -13.06 9.62 -1.44
N GLU A 190 -13.73 10.14 -0.41
CA GLU A 190 -13.91 9.44 0.87
C GLU A 190 -14.57 8.05 0.71
N ALA A 191 -15.56 7.92 -0.17
CA ALA A 191 -16.21 6.63 -0.45
C ALA A 191 -15.24 5.60 -1.02
N LEU A 192 -14.39 6.02 -1.97
CA LEU A 192 -13.32 5.20 -2.54
C LEU A 192 -12.30 4.80 -1.49
N ALA A 193 -11.80 5.77 -0.71
CA ALA A 193 -10.86 5.54 0.39
C ALA A 193 -11.38 4.49 1.37
N ARG A 194 -12.64 4.64 1.84
CA ARG A 194 -13.29 3.69 2.75
C ARG A 194 -13.47 2.31 2.11
N TRP A 195 -13.79 2.27 0.82
CA TRP A 195 -13.96 1.01 0.09
C TRP A 195 -12.63 0.27 -0.07
N LEU A 196 -11.54 0.94 -0.45
CA LEU A 196 -10.19 0.36 -0.54
C LEU A 196 -9.69 -0.13 0.82
N GLN A 197 -9.92 0.63 1.89
CA GLN A 197 -9.63 0.19 3.26
C GLN A 197 -10.40 -1.07 3.60
N SER A 198 -11.69 -1.12 3.26
CA SER A 198 -12.61 -2.22 3.61
C SER A 198 -12.30 -3.51 2.85
N ASN A 199 -11.98 -3.38 1.56
CA ASN A 199 -11.90 -4.52 0.64
C ASN A 199 -10.47 -5.00 0.34
N TYR A 200 -9.49 -4.11 0.43
CA TYR A 200 -8.08 -4.43 0.13
C TYR A 200 -7.17 -4.23 1.34
N GLY A 201 -7.63 -3.56 2.40
CA GLY A 201 -6.76 -3.17 3.52
C GLY A 201 -5.74 -2.08 3.13
N ILE A 202 -6.02 -1.31 2.08
CA ILE A 202 -5.19 -0.19 1.66
C ILE A 202 -5.56 1.01 2.54
N TYR A 203 -4.57 1.62 3.17
CA TYR A 203 -4.73 2.77 4.06
C TYR A 203 -4.02 4.01 3.48
N PRO A 204 -4.28 5.23 3.99
CA PRO A 204 -3.69 6.48 3.48
C PRO A 204 -2.18 6.48 3.25
N ALA A 205 -1.43 5.69 4.01
CA ALA A 205 0.02 5.64 3.90
C ALA A 205 0.56 4.59 2.92
N PHE A 206 -0.34 3.89 2.22
CA PHE A 206 0.03 3.03 1.11
C PHE A 206 0.52 3.89 -0.06
N ALA A 207 1.80 3.77 -0.37
CA ALA A 207 2.44 4.56 -1.42
C ALA A 207 2.20 4.01 -2.84
N GLY A 208 1.70 2.78 -2.97
CA GLY A 208 1.46 2.13 -4.26
C GLY A 208 2.73 1.86 -5.07
N THR A 209 3.87 1.72 -4.39
CA THR A 209 5.18 1.40 -4.99
C THR A 209 5.50 -0.09 -5.01
N GLY A 210 4.64 -0.93 -4.43
CA GLY A 210 4.93 -2.35 -4.23
C GLY A 210 5.75 -2.64 -2.98
N TYR A 211 6.12 -1.63 -2.19
CA TYR A 211 6.91 -1.80 -0.96
C TYR A 211 6.15 -1.35 0.29
N SER A 212 6.35 -2.05 1.39
CA SER A 212 5.92 -1.64 2.73
C SER A 212 6.77 -0.44 3.19
N VAL A 213 6.11 0.58 3.71
CA VAL A 213 6.77 1.74 4.31
C VAL A 213 6.68 1.62 5.82
N LYS A 214 7.82 1.56 6.51
CA LYS A 214 7.86 1.49 7.97
C LYS A 214 7.11 2.68 8.61
N ASP A 215 6.36 2.40 9.69
CA ASP A 215 5.56 3.37 10.46
C ASP A 215 4.35 3.99 9.70
N SER A 216 4.06 3.54 8.48
CA SER A 216 3.00 4.08 7.62
C SER A 216 1.58 3.93 8.17
N TYR A 217 1.29 2.84 8.87
CA TYR A 217 0.01 2.59 9.52
C TYR A 217 -0.38 3.59 10.62
N SER A 218 0.56 4.40 11.12
CA SER A 218 0.31 5.38 12.19
C SER A 218 0.06 6.78 11.63
N ILE A 219 -1.16 7.02 11.14
CA ILE A 219 -1.62 8.32 10.58
C ILE A 219 -1.50 9.47 11.61
N GLU A 220 -1.44 9.16 12.91
CA GLU A 220 -1.44 10.16 13.98
C GLU A 220 -0.08 10.82 14.25
N LYS A 221 1.02 10.35 13.63
CA LYS A 221 2.38 10.86 13.88
C LYS A 221 2.98 11.55 12.65
N GLN A 222 2.37 12.67 12.24
CA GLN A 222 2.80 13.57 11.16
C GLN A 222 2.91 12.94 9.76
N PRO A 223 2.54 13.68 8.69
CA PRO A 223 2.74 13.21 7.33
C PRO A 223 4.22 12.95 7.03
N MET A 224 4.54 11.80 6.43
CA MET A 224 5.90 11.44 6.03
C MET A 224 6.33 12.20 4.77
N THR A 225 7.59 12.64 4.73
CA THR A 225 8.18 13.23 3.52
C THR A 225 8.48 12.12 2.49
N PRO A 226 8.60 12.45 1.19
CA PRO A 226 9.03 11.48 0.18
C PRO A 226 10.38 10.81 0.51
N ASP A 227 11.32 11.55 1.07
CA ASP A 227 12.61 11.03 1.55
C ASP A 227 12.41 9.96 2.64
N HIS A 228 11.56 10.23 3.63
CA HIS A 228 11.22 9.25 4.67
C HIS A 228 10.55 8.01 4.07
N ILE A 229 9.68 8.16 3.07
CA ILE A 229 9.00 7.03 2.42
C ILE A 229 10.00 6.14 1.69
N LEU A 230 10.93 6.73 0.93
CA LEU A 230 11.95 5.98 0.20
C LEU A 230 12.92 5.26 1.14
N VAL A 231 13.40 5.92 2.20
CA VAL A 231 14.31 5.33 3.19
C VAL A 231 13.63 4.24 4.02
N LYS A 232 12.32 4.37 4.26
CA LYS A 232 11.53 3.42 5.05
C LYS A 232 10.86 2.33 4.21
N SER A 233 11.05 2.32 2.89
CA SER A 233 10.55 1.25 2.01
C SER A 233 11.40 0.00 2.19
N VAL A 234 10.85 -1.09 2.73
CA VAL A 234 11.65 -2.20 3.30
C VAL A 234 11.34 -3.59 2.77
N SER A 235 10.10 -3.91 2.36
CA SER A 235 9.75 -5.23 1.80
C SER A 235 8.73 -5.15 0.70
N SER A 236 8.83 -6.01 -0.30
CA SER A 236 7.83 -6.12 -1.36
C SER A 236 6.52 -6.71 -0.82
N GLU A 237 5.41 -6.05 -1.12
CA GLU A 237 4.07 -6.41 -0.66
C GLU A 237 3.19 -6.85 -1.83
N TYR A 238 2.39 -7.87 -1.61
CA TYR A 238 1.51 -8.49 -2.60
C TYR A 238 0.07 -8.50 -2.09
N LEU A 239 -0.89 -8.38 -3.00
CA LEU A 239 -2.31 -8.55 -2.72
C LEU A 239 -2.76 -9.91 -3.26
N LEU A 240 -3.19 -10.79 -2.37
CA LEU A 240 -3.80 -12.07 -2.71
C LEU A 240 -5.31 -11.97 -2.58
N LYS A 241 -6.04 -12.60 -3.50
CA LYS A 241 -7.48 -12.80 -3.45
C LYS A 241 -7.87 -13.49 -2.14
N ASN A 242 -8.95 -13.01 -1.53
CA ASN A 242 -9.44 -13.55 -0.28
C ASN A 242 -10.18 -14.88 -0.51
N VAL A 243 -9.42 -15.96 -0.56
CA VAL A 243 -9.93 -17.33 -0.62
C VAL A 243 -9.83 -18.01 0.76
N SER A 244 -10.44 -19.19 0.90
CA SER A 244 -10.26 -20.01 2.10
C SER A 244 -8.77 -20.38 2.29
N LEU A 245 -8.35 -20.64 3.53
CA LEU A 245 -6.96 -21.06 3.77
C LEU A 245 -6.60 -22.32 2.99
N SER A 246 -7.51 -23.28 2.88
CA SER A 246 -7.28 -24.50 2.11
C SER A 246 -7.15 -24.22 0.61
N ASP A 247 -7.97 -23.33 0.04
CA ASP A 247 -7.87 -22.96 -1.38
C ASP A 247 -6.57 -22.21 -1.70
N GLY A 248 -6.09 -21.39 -0.76
CA GLY A 248 -4.80 -20.71 -0.85
C GLY A 248 -3.60 -21.60 -0.53
N ASN A 249 -3.83 -22.86 -0.18
CA ASN A 249 -2.84 -23.79 0.38
C ASN A 249 -2.00 -23.13 1.49
N CYS A 250 -2.73 -22.51 2.43
CA CYS A 250 -2.16 -21.77 3.54
C CYS A 250 -2.11 -22.62 4.81
N ARG A 251 -0.95 -22.59 5.48
CA ARG A 251 -0.72 -23.11 6.81
C ARG A 251 -0.77 -21.95 7.78
N CYS A 252 -1.55 -22.08 8.85
CA CYS A 252 -1.71 -20.97 9.80
C CYS A 252 -1.61 -21.41 11.26
N ILE A 253 -0.93 -20.61 12.06
CA ILE A 253 -0.85 -20.73 13.52
C ILE A 253 -1.48 -19.52 14.21
N SER A 254 -2.02 -19.75 15.40
CA SER A 254 -2.47 -18.74 16.35
C SER A 254 -1.72 -18.93 17.66
N VAL A 255 -1.13 -17.85 18.18
CA VAL A 255 -0.27 -17.89 19.37
C VAL A 255 -0.75 -16.84 20.35
N GLU A 256 -1.36 -17.28 21.44
CA GLU A 256 -1.78 -16.38 22.53
C GLU A 256 -0.56 -15.65 23.16
N PRO A 257 -0.77 -14.49 23.82
CA PRO A 257 0.29 -13.83 24.57
C PRO A 257 0.98 -14.75 25.58
N TYR A 258 2.31 -14.69 25.64
CA TYR A 258 3.10 -15.33 26.70
C TYR A 258 4.36 -14.51 27.02
N PRO A 259 4.93 -14.65 28.23
CA PRO A 259 6.14 -13.90 28.60
C PRO A 259 7.28 -14.13 27.61
N GLU A 260 7.93 -13.05 27.16
CA GLU A 260 9.05 -13.07 26.22
C GLU A 260 8.68 -13.58 24.81
N ARG A 261 7.41 -13.50 24.38
CA ARG A 261 7.03 -13.83 22.99
C ARG A 261 7.80 -13.00 21.96
N PHE A 262 8.07 -11.73 22.27
CA PHE A 262 8.76 -10.79 21.39
C PHE A 262 10.15 -11.29 20.96
N SER A 263 10.87 -12.04 21.80
CA SER A 263 12.20 -12.59 21.52
C SER A 263 12.17 -13.98 20.87
N SER A 264 10.99 -14.59 20.75
CA SER A 264 10.82 -15.88 20.06
C SER A 264 10.89 -15.67 18.55
N ARG A 265 11.38 -16.67 17.82
CA ARG A 265 11.50 -16.63 16.36
C ARG A 265 10.19 -16.99 15.70
N LEU A 266 9.80 -16.17 14.73
CA LEU A 266 8.73 -16.54 13.81
C LEU A 266 9.33 -17.24 12.59
N ASP A 267 9.44 -18.57 12.70
CA ASP A 267 10.01 -19.42 11.66
C ASP A 267 8.94 -19.85 10.63
N PRO A 268 9.09 -19.49 9.34
CA PRO A 268 8.17 -19.94 8.29
C PRO A 268 8.05 -21.47 8.17
N GLU A 269 9.10 -22.23 8.47
CA GLU A 269 9.06 -23.70 8.45
C GLU A 269 8.28 -24.26 9.64
N PHE A 270 8.34 -23.59 10.80
CA PHE A 270 7.49 -23.94 11.93
C PHE A 270 6.00 -23.73 11.61
N ILE A 271 5.65 -22.63 10.93
CA ILE A 271 4.28 -22.35 10.49
C ILE A 271 3.81 -23.44 9.51
N GLU A 272 4.66 -23.80 8.55
CA GLU A 272 4.35 -24.86 7.57
C GLU A 272 4.01 -26.19 8.26
N GLN A 273 4.87 -26.61 9.19
CA GLN A 273 4.78 -27.91 9.87
C GLN A 273 3.66 -27.95 10.91
N GLN A 274 3.50 -26.88 11.70
CA GLN A 274 2.59 -26.84 12.84
C GLN A 274 1.25 -26.19 12.52
N GLY A 275 1.13 -25.47 11.42
CA GLY A 275 -0.09 -24.77 11.03
C GLY A 275 -1.28 -25.71 10.83
N GLY A 276 -2.48 -25.17 10.99
CA GLY A 276 -3.71 -25.85 10.57
C GLY A 276 -3.93 -25.72 9.07
N ASP A 277 -4.70 -26.65 8.51
CA ASP A 277 -5.26 -26.59 7.16
C ASP A 277 -6.71 -26.13 7.26
N GLY A 278 -7.10 -25.11 6.51
CA GLY A 278 -8.46 -24.54 6.51
C GLY A 278 -8.78 -23.60 7.69
N LEU A 279 -8.04 -23.70 8.80
CA LEU A 279 -8.09 -22.76 9.92
C LEU A 279 -6.74 -22.64 10.62
N CYS A 280 -6.52 -21.54 11.34
CA CYS A 280 -5.34 -21.42 12.18
C CYS A 280 -5.39 -22.38 13.37
N LYS A 281 -4.28 -23.11 13.60
CA LYS A 281 -4.12 -24.01 14.75
C LYS A 281 -3.51 -23.23 15.92
N ASP A 282 -4.10 -23.37 17.10
CA ASP A 282 -3.52 -22.82 18.31
C ASP A 282 -2.22 -23.55 18.67
N VAL A 283 -1.13 -22.80 18.81
CA VAL A 283 0.17 -23.30 19.26
C VAL A 283 0.55 -22.59 20.56
N LYS A 284 1.10 -23.36 21.51
CA LYS A 284 1.38 -22.83 22.85
C LYS A 284 2.47 -21.77 22.86
N ARG A 285 3.53 -21.97 22.05
CA ARG A 285 4.71 -21.09 21.98
C ARG A 285 5.39 -21.21 20.62
N LEU A 286 6.09 -20.15 20.23
CA LEU A 286 7.00 -20.14 19.09
C LEU A 286 8.38 -20.73 19.47
N PRO A 287 9.17 -21.18 18.48
CA PRO A 287 10.57 -21.57 18.68
C PRO A 287 11.42 -20.43 19.29
N ARG A 288 12.48 -20.81 20.02
CA ARG A 288 13.51 -19.87 20.49
C ARG A 288 14.64 -19.75 19.47
#